data_AF-A0AB39XSW5-F1
#
_entry.id   AF-A0AB39XSW5-F1
#
_cell.length_a   1.000
_cell.length_b   1.000
_cell.length_c   1.000
_cell.angle_alpha   90.00
_cell.angle_beta   90.00
_cell.angle_gamma   90.00
#
_symmetry.space_group_name_H-M   'P 1'
#
loop_
_entity.id
_entity.type
_entity.pdbx_description
1 polymer ?
#
loop_
_entity_poly.entity_id
_entity_poly.type
_entity_poly.pdbx_seq_one_letter_code
_entity_poly.pdbx_strand_id
1 'polypeptide(L)'
;MPCWNPPYGTIAAYDLKTGKRLWNEPFGEVQKYGFYMPKSWGSVTIGAPAITQSGLIFIGASMNSRVRALDLKSGTELWSKLVDAPAVAMPAIYDYKGKEYVTFVVGGNSILLPKVSDQVVSFALPG
;
A
#
# COMPACT_ATOMS: atom_id res chain seq x y z
N MET A 1 15.51 1.94 12.52
CA MET A 1 14.23 2.21 13.21
C MET A 1 14.15 3.69 13.51
N PRO A 2 12.99 4.33 13.29
CA PRO A 2 12.77 5.70 13.71
C PRO A 2 12.93 5.90 15.22
N CYS A 3 13.27 7.14 15.63
CA CYS A 3 13.46 7.51 17.04
C CYS A 3 12.18 7.95 17.77
N TRP A 4 11.02 7.94 17.11
CA TRP A 4 9.72 8.30 17.68
C TRP A 4 8.87 7.06 18.00
N ASN A 5 7.79 7.23 18.75
CA ASN A 5 6.85 6.14 19.06
C ASN A 5 5.96 5.79 17.84
N PRO A 6 5.56 4.51 17.67
CA PRO A 6 4.64 4.11 16.60
C PRO A 6 3.26 4.81 16.68
N PRO A 7 2.50 4.90 15.56
CA PRO A 7 2.81 4.30 14.24
C PRO A 7 3.88 5.06 13.46
N TYR A 8 4.77 4.32 12.79
CA TYR A 8 5.87 4.85 11.98
C TYR A 8 5.43 5.33 10.60
N GLY A 9 4.22 4.95 10.19
CA GLY A 9 3.53 5.51 9.04
C GLY A 9 2.08 5.08 9.01
N THR A 10 1.27 5.92 8.41
CA THR A 10 -0.18 5.78 8.34
C THR A 10 -0.65 6.01 6.92
N ILE A 11 -1.89 5.60 6.67
CA ILE A 11 -2.68 6.07 5.55
C ILE A 11 -3.86 6.86 6.12
N ALA A 12 -4.22 7.98 5.50
CA ALA A 12 -5.26 8.86 5.96
C ALA A 12 -6.09 9.40 4.80
N ALA A 13 -7.36 9.67 5.06
CA ALA A 13 -8.23 10.40 4.16
C ALA A 13 -8.63 11.74 4.76
N TYR A 14 -8.75 12.74 3.89
CA TYR A 14 -9.15 14.08 4.22
C TYR A 14 -10.25 14.55 3.26
N ASP A 15 -11.22 15.27 3.79
CA ASP A 15 -12.13 16.06 2.99
C ASP A 15 -11.41 17.34 2.54
N LEU A 16 -11.21 17.50 1.24
CA LEU A 16 -10.49 18.64 0.67
C LEU A 16 -11.27 19.96 0.75
N LYS A 17 -12.60 19.93 0.91
CA LYS A 17 -13.40 21.15 1.07
C LYS A 17 -13.26 21.72 2.47
N THR A 18 -13.25 20.86 3.48
CA THR A 18 -13.28 21.26 4.89
C THR A 18 -11.93 21.15 5.59
N GLY A 19 -10.97 20.44 4.99
CA GLY A 19 -9.70 20.07 5.62
C GLY A 19 -9.85 19.01 6.72
N LYS A 20 -11.06 18.49 6.95
CA LYS A 20 -11.33 17.53 8.02
C LYS A 20 -10.70 16.18 7.69
N ARG A 21 -9.93 15.62 8.63
CA ARG A 21 -9.48 14.23 8.55
C ARG A 21 -10.66 13.29 8.78
N LEU A 22 -10.94 12.44 7.79
CA LEU A 22 -12.03 11.48 7.84
C LEU A 22 -11.64 10.25 8.66
N TRP A 23 -10.43 9.73 8.43
CA TRP A 23 -9.85 8.60 9.14
C TRP A 23 -8.32 8.61 9.00
N ASN A 24 -7.63 7.82 9.85
CA ASN A 24 -6.18 7.69 9.84
C ASN A 24 -5.76 6.37 10.51
N GLU A 25 -5.22 5.45 9.72
CA GLU A 25 -4.91 4.08 10.13
C GLU A 25 -3.41 3.78 9.98
N PRO A 26 -2.79 3.01 10.91
CA PRO A 26 -1.46 2.47 10.71
C PRO A 26 -1.37 1.67 9.40
N PHE A 27 -0.32 1.89 8.61
CA PHE A 27 -0.18 1.26 7.30
C PHE A 27 1.15 0.51 7.16
N GLY A 28 1.06 -0.77 6.78
CA GLY A 28 2.22 -1.64 6.61
C GLY A 28 2.78 -2.18 7.93
N GLU A 29 3.91 -2.87 7.83
CA GLU A 29 4.63 -3.44 8.98
C GLU A 29 6.12 -3.11 8.86
N VAL A 30 6.67 -2.43 9.87
CA VAL A 30 8.10 -2.18 10.00
C VAL A 30 8.83 -3.46 10.40
N GLN A 31 10.11 -3.57 10.06
CA GLN A 31 10.97 -4.69 10.47
C GLN A 31 11.90 -4.29 11.63
N LYS A 32 12.01 -5.14 12.64
CA LYS A 32 12.95 -5.00 13.76
C LYS A 32 13.56 -6.37 14.08
N TYR A 33 14.90 -6.42 14.19
CA TYR A 33 15.66 -7.66 14.45
C TYR A 33 15.35 -8.81 13.48
N GLY A 34 15.05 -8.50 12.21
CA GLY A 34 14.68 -9.50 11.21
C GLY A 34 13.21 -9.87 11.17
N PHE A 35 12.39 -9.44 12.14
CA PHE A 35 10.96 -9.77 12.22
C PHE A 35 10.07 -8.59 11.84
N TYR A 36 8.94 -8.86 11.20
CA TYR A 36 7.89 -7.86 11.01
C TYR A 36 7.16 -7.62 12.34
N MET A 37 7.02 -6.35 12.70
CA MET A 37 6.36 -5.90 13.92
C MET A 37 4.83 -5.82 13.74
N PRO A 38 4.05 -5.73 14.83
CA PRO A 38 2.59 -5.66 14.74
C PRO A 38 2.11 -4.56 13.78
N LYS A 39 1.04 -4.83 13.02
CA LYS A 39 0.43 -3.86 12.09
C LYS A 39 0.12 -2.49 12.71
N SER A 40 -0.20 -2.45 14.01
CA SER A 40 -0.44 -1.19 14.75
C SER A 40 0.76 -0.26 14.78
N TRP A 41 1.97 -0.76 14.52
CA TRP A 41 3.18 0.05 14.42
C TRP A 41 3.33 0.71 13.06
N GLY A 42 2.60 0.28 12.03
CA GLY A 42 2.78 0.75 10.68
C GLY A 42 4.19 0.48 10.13
N SER A 43 4.49 1.12 9.01
CA SER A 43 5.75 1.09 8.28
C SER A 43 6.13 2.50 7.91
N VAL A 44 7.41 2.79 7.74
CA VAL A 44 7.78 3.95 6.90
C VAL A 44 7.14 3.74 5.54
N THR A 45 6.48 4.76 4.98
CA THR A 45 5.72 4.65 3.74
C THR A 45 6.36 5.46 2.63
N ILE A 46 6.52 4.85 1.45
CA ILE A 46 7.00 5.52 0.24
C ILE A 46 6.18 5.00 -0.94
N GLY A 47 5.47 5.90 -1.60
CA GLY A 47 4.69 5.62 -2.79
C GLY A 47 3.35 6.35 -2.79
N ALA A 48 2.54 6.06 -3.80
CA ALA A 48 1.23 6.67 -3.98
C ALA A 48 0.14 5.61 -4.22
N PRO A 49 -1.09 5.85 -3.75
CA PRO A 49 -2.23 5.01 -4.07
C PRO A 49 -2.79 5.32 -5.46
N ALA A 50 -3.52 4.36 -6.04
CA ALA A 50 -4.54 4.63 -7.05
C ALA A 50 -5.93 4.34 -6.46
N ILE A 51 -6.94 5.12 -6.83
CA ILE A 51 -8.28 5.04 -6.24
C ILE A 51 -9.31 4.83 -7.36
N THR A 52 -10.20 3.85 -7.21
CA THR A 52 -11.30 3.60 -8.15
C THR A 52 -12.54 4.44 -7.81
N GLN A 53 -13.43 4.61 -8.78
CA GLN A 53 -14.74 5.23 -8.54
C GLN A 53 -15.60 4.42 -7.56
N SER A 54 -15.43 3.09 -7.53
CA SER A 54 -16.12 2.19 -6.60
C SER A 54 -15.67 2.33 -5.13
N GLY A 55 -14.63 3.11 -4.86
CA GLY A 55 -14.13 3.36 -3.51
C GLY A 55 -13.09 2.34 -3.04
N LEU A 56 -12.32 1.75 -3.96
CA LEU A 56 -11.16 0.93 -3.61
C LEU A 56 -9.87 1.74 -3.73
N ILE A 57 -8.96 1.57 -2.76
CA ILE A 57 -7.61 2.12 -2.78
C ILE A 57 -6.62 0.98 -3.05
N PHE A 58 -5.83 1.09 -4.11
CA PHE A 58 -4.74 0.16 -4.42
C PHE A 58 -3.39 0.79 -4.08
N ILE A 59 -2.58 0.12 -3.26
CA ILE A 59 -1.30 0.67 -2.77
C ILE A 59 -0.31 -0.41 -2.29
N GLY A 60 0.98 -0.21 -2.54
CA GLY A 60 2.08 -1.13 -2.13
C GLY A 60 3.14 -0.54 -1.18
N ALA A 61 2.97 0.72 -0.79
CA ALA A 61 3.96 1.63 -0.19
C ALA A 61 4.49 1.26 1.22
N SER A 62 4.90 0.01 1.47
CA SER A 62 5.34 -0.46 2.79
C SER A 62 6.51 -1.45 2.74
N MET A 63 7.25 -1.55 3.85
CA MET A 63 8.45 -2.39 3.98
C MET A 63 8.19 -3.90 3.83
N ASN A 64 7.00 -4.38 4.23
CA ASN A 64 6.64 -5.79 4.18
C ASN A 64 6.32 -6.34 2.79
N SER A 65 6.63 -5.60 1.72
CA SER A 65 6.54 -6.06 0.33
C SER A 65 5.17 -6.66 -0.01
N ARG A 66 4.09 -5.96 0.39
CA ARG A 66 2.72 -6.35 0.03
C ARG A 66 2.07 -5.27 -0.80
N VAL A 67 1.33 -5.69 -1.82
CA VAL A 67 0.35 -4.86 -2.54
C VAL A 67 -1.03 -5.13 -1.95
N ARG A 68 -1.88 -4.11 -1.91
CA ARG A 68 -3.14 -4.13 -1.14
C ARG A 68 -4.29 -3.48 -1.89
N ALA A 69 -5.50 -3.89 -1.51
CA ALA A 69 -6.73 -3.14 -1.73
C ALA A 69 -7.31 -2.74 -0.37
N LEU A 70 -7.69 -1.48 -0.21
CA LEU A 70 -8.33 -0.94 1.00
C LEU A 70 -9.69 -0.33 0.66
N ASP A 71 -10.59 -0.32 1.63
CA ASP A 71 -11.85 0.43 1.55
C ASP A 71 -11.62 1.93 1.75
N LEU A 72 -12.09 2.78 0.83
CA LEU A 72 -11.90 4.24 0.89
C LEU A 72 -12.60 4.90 2.08
N LYS A 73 -13.70 4.33 2.59
CA LYS A 73 -14.49 4.95 3.67
C LYS A 73 -13.87 4.73 5.05
N SER A 74 -13.09 3.66 5.22
CA SER A 74 -12.56 3.25 6.53
C SER A 74 -11.04 3.07 6.56
N GLY A 75 -10.38 2.90 5.42
CA GLY A 75 -8.96 2.52 5.36
C GLY A 75 -8.73 1.03 5.64
N THR A 76 -9.78 0.22 5.82
CA THR A 76 -9.67 -1.21 6.13
C THR A 76 -9.03 -1.99 4.98
N GLU A 77 -8.05 -2.85 5.28
CA GLU A 77 -7.46 -3.77 4.29
C GLU A 77 -8.48 -4.85 3.90
N LEU A 78 -8.89 -4.86 2.64
CA LEU A 78 -9.84 -5.84 2.08
C LEU A 78 -9.11 -7.03 1.45
N TRP A 79 -7.91 -6.78 0.91
CA TRP A 79 -7.10 -7.78 0.26
C TRP A 79 -5.63 -7.40 0.30
N SER A 80 -4.75 -8.41 0.32
CA SER A 80 -3.33 -8.19 0.12
C SER A 80 -2.60 -9.40 -0.45
N LYS A 81 -1.50 -9.14 -1.16
CA LYS A 81 -0.61 -10.16 -1.72
C LYS A 81 0.85 -9.81 -1.43
N LEU A 82 1.61 -10.82 -1.00
CA LEU A 82 3.07 -10.72 -0.90
C LEU A 82 3.66 -10.70 -2.32
N VAL A 83 4.56 -9.75 -2.54
CA VAL A 83 5.31 -9.55 -3.78
C VAL A 83 6.81 -9.55 -3.49
N ASP A 84 7.63 -9.54 -4.53
CA ASP A 84 9.06 -9.82 -4.40
C ASP A 84 9.85 -8.70 -3.74
N ALA A 85 9.40 -7.44 -3.80
CA ALA A 85 10.02 -6.29 -3.15
C ALA A 85 8.98 -5.20 -2.83
N PRO A 86 9.33 -4.11 -2.09
CA PRO A 86 8.41 -3.00 -1.92
C PRO A 86 7.97 -2.38 -3.26
N ALA A 87 6.66 -2.22 -3.47
CA ALA A 87 6.10 -1.56 -4.65
C ALA A 87 5.80 -0.10 -4.33
N VAL A 88 6.70 0.79 -4.73
CA VAL A 88 6.63 2.24 -4.41
C VAL A 88 6.01 3.09 -5.53
N ALA A 89 5.89 2.54 -6.74
CA ALA A 89 5.21 3.23 -7.84
C ALA A 89 3.69 3.27 -7.59
N MET A 90 3.03 4.30 -8.12
CA MET A 90 1.57 4.32 -8.19
C MET A 90 1.10 3.17 -9.10
N PRO A 91 0.17 2.31 -8.66
CA PRO A 91 -0.34 1.25 -9.52
C PRO A 91 -1.18 1.81 -10.67
N ALA A 92 -1.18 1.10 -11.80
CA ALA A 92 -2.02 1.42 -12.94
C ALA A 92 -3.33 0.64 -12.86
N ILE A 93 -4.46 1.32 -13.11
CA ILE A 93 -5.80 0.71 -13.22
C ILE A 93 -6.28 0.94 -14.64
N TYR A 94 -6.74 -0.11 -15.32
CA TYR A 94 -7.17 -0.04 -16.72
C TYR A 94 -8.15 -1.15 -17.08
N ASP A 95 -9.01 -0.90 -18.08
CA ASP A 95 -9.77 -1.95 -18.75
C ASP A 95 -8.93 -2.57 -19.86
N TYR A 96 -9.01 -3.90 -19.99
CA TYR A 96 -8.53 -4.61 -21.17
C TYR A 96 -9.49 -5.73 -21.52
N LYS A 97 -10.10 -5.64 -22.71
CA LYS A 97 -11.08 -6.62 -23.22
C LYS A 97 -12.28 -6.81 -22.28
N GLY A 98 -12.80 -5.72 -21.71
CA GLY A 98 -14.00 -5.74 -20.86
C GLY A 98 -13.76 -6.28 -19.45
N LYS A 99 -12.50 -6.25 -19.00
CA LYS A 99 -12.10 -6.64 -17.65
C LYS A 99 -11.16 -5.59 -17.08
N GLU A 100 -11.46 -5.13 -15.87
CA GLU A 100 -10.61 -4.19 -15.14
C GLU A 100 -9.43 -4.90 -14.47
N TYR A 101 -8.24 -4.34 -14.64
CA TYR A 101 -6.99 -4.81 -14.08
C TYR A 101 -6.35 -3.73 -13.21
N VAL A 102 -5.64 -4.17 -12.18
CA VAL A 102 -4.67 -3.36 -11.43
C VAL A 102 -3.28 -3.95 -11.58
N THR A 103 -2.30 -3.13 -11.94
CA THR A 103 -0.92 -3.56 -12.15
C THR A 103 0.05 -2.79 -11.26
N PHE A 104 0.96 -3.52 -10.63
CA PHE A 104 2.03 -2.99 -9.78
C PHE A 104 3.39 -3.31 -10.40
N VAL A 105 4.26 -2.30 -10.42
CA VAL A 105 5.69 -2.48 -10.68
C VAL A 105 6.40 -2.66 -9.34
N VAL A 106 7.08 -3.80 -9.18
CA VAL A 106 7.66 -4.26 -7.92
C VAL A 106 9.18 -4.09 -7.95
N GLY A 107 9.63 -2.84 -8.12
CA GLY A 107 11.06 -2.52 -8.28
C GLY A 107 11.89 -2.59 -6.98
N GLY A 108 11.25 -2.43 -5.82
CA GLY A 108 11.93 -2.24 -4.55
C GLY A 108 12.30 -0.78 -4.26
N ASN A 109 12.76 -0.52 -3.03
CA ASN A 109 13.24 0.78 -2.59
C ASN A 109 14.14 0.62 -1.36
N SER A 110 15.41 1.03 -1.46
CA SER A 110 16.43 0.80 -0.42
C SER A 110 16.17 1.53 0.91
N ILE A 111 15.32 2.56 0.94
CA ILE A 111 14.88 3.21 2.18
C ILE A 111 13.90 2.31 2.95
N LEU A 112 13.02 1.61 2.23
CA LEU A 112 12.05 0.70 2.84
C LEU A 112 12.68 -0.64 3.20
N LEU A 113 13.32 -1.28 2.23
CA LEU A 113 13.94 -2.59 2.40
C LEU A 113 15.10 -2.68 1.42
N PRO A 114 16.30 -3.14 1.82
CA PRO A 114 17.43 -3.35 0.91
C PRO A 114 17.19 -4.59 0.02
N LYS A 115 16.13 -4.54 -0.78
CA LYS A 115 15.64 -5.59 -1.67
C LYS A 115 15.11 -4.96 -2.95
N VAL A 116 15.54 -5.50 -4.07
CA VAL A 116 15.13 -5.11 -5.42
C VAL A 116 14.48 -6.30 -6.13
N SER A 117 13.67 -6.01 -7.13
CA SER A 117 13.06 -7.01 -8.00
C SER A 117 12.73 -6.36 -9.37
N ASP A 118 12.49 -7.19 -10.36
CA ASP A 118 12.02 -6.85 -11.71
C ASP A 118 10.58 -7.33 -11.96
N GLN A 119 9.87 -7.76 -10.90
CA GLN A 119 8.53 -8.31 -10.99
C GLN A 119 7.51 -7.23 -11.37
N VAL A 120 6.64 -7.58 -12.33
CA VAL A 120 5.39 -6.85 -12.61
C VAL A 120 4.24 -7.82 -12.34
N VAL A 121 3.29 -7.40 -11.51
CA VAL A 121 2.12 -8.21 -11.15
C VAL A 121 0.83 -7.50 -11.55
N SER A 122 -0.08 -8.24 -12.17
CA SER A 122 -1.42 -7.76 -12.55
C SER A 122 -2.49 -8.62 -11.89
N PHE A 123 -3.53 -7.99 -11.35
CA PHE A 123 -4.66 -8.65 -10.71
C PHE A 123 -5.97 -8.21 -11.34
N ALA A 124 -6.92 -9.13 -11.40
CA ALA A 124 -8.31 -8.87 -11.76
C ALA A 124 -9.21 -9.88 -11.06
N LEU A 125 -10.50 -9.58 -10.92
CA LEU A 125 -11.47 -10.52 -10.36
C LEU A 125 -11.60 -11.77 -11.25
N PRO A 126 -12.02 -12.93 -10.71
CA PRO A 126 -12.43 -14.07 -11.53
C PRO A 126 -13.50 -13.64 -12.55
N GLY A 127 -13.44 -14.23 -13.75
CA GLY A 127 -14.45 -14.02 -14.79
C GLY A 127 -15.60 -15.02 -14.68
#